data_AF-A0A954G7F0-F1
#
_entry.id   AF-A0A954G7F0-F1
#
_cell.length_a   1.000
_cell.length_b   1.000
_cell.length_c   1.000
_cell.angle_alpha   90.00
_cell.angle_beta   90.00
_cell.angle_gamma   90.00
#
_symmetry.space_group_name_H-M   'P 1'
#
loop_
_entity.id
_entity.type
_entity.pdbx_description
1 polymer ?
#
loop_
_entity_poly.entity_id
_entity_poly.type
_entity_poly.pdbx_seq_one_letter_code
_entity_poly.pdbx_strand_id
1 'polypeptide(L)'
;SIFIMPDRFPKPVRRPSLKIVVPVILFCTYYPYSWLILSKGTWSSYRWTWIKMWPALPGILPRAAWFRELPDGLALAIMYLISILFVALMIYLASRRNWMFLVVSVLLFVISAVNSLIAYGFYSA
;
A
#
# COMPACT_ATOMS: atom_id res chain seq x y z
N SER A 1 44.21 33.98 16.43
CA SER A 1 43.57 32.69 16.13
C SER A 1 42.33 32.93 15.30
N ILE A 2 42.33 32.52 14.03
CA ILE A 2 41.18 32.65 13.14
C ILE A 2 40.24 31.48 13.43
N PHE A 3 39.06 31.79 13.99
CA PHE A 3 38.01 30.82 14.29
C PHE A 3 37.25 30.52 12.99
N ILE A 4 37.62 29.46 12.29
CA ILE A 4 36.89 28.99 11.11
C ILE A 4 35.60 28.34 11.60
N MET A 5 34.48 29.04 11.43
CA MET A 5 33.15 28.51 11.67
C MET A 5 32.91 27.40 10.63
N PRO A 6 32.62 26.14 11.02
CA PRO A 6 32.27 25.12 10.05
C PRO A 6 30.92 25.50 9.46
N ASP A 7 30.93 25.87 8.18
CA ASP A 7 29.73 26.08 7.40
C ASP A 7 28.85 24.83 7.47
N ARG A 8 27.82 24.88 8.33
CA ARG A 8 26.73 23.91 8.30
C ARG A 8 25.83 24.26 7.13
N PHE A 9 26.33 24.17 5.90
CA PHE A 9 25.45 24.18 4.74
C PHE A 9 24.52 22.97 4.89
N PRO A 10 23.20 23.17 5.08
CA PRO A 10 22.28 22.04 5.12
C PRO A 10 22.41 21.31 3.79
N LYS A 11 22.86 20.05 3.84
CA LYS A 11 22.97 19.21 2.64
C LYS A 11 21.65 19.31 1.89
N PRO A 12 21.65 19.59 0.57
CA PRO A 12 20.42 19.67 -0.20
C PRO A 12 19.67 18.35 -0.01
N VAL A 13 18.46 18.44 0.54
CA VAL A 13 17.62 17.27 0.82
C VAL A 13 17.28 16.65 -0.54
N ARG A 14 18.03 15.62 -0.93
CA ARG A 14 17.76 14.87 -2.16
C ARG A 14 16.37 14.26 -2.03
N ARG A 15 15.50 14.62 -2.97
CA ARG A 15 14.20 13.97 -3.11
C ARG A 15 14.43 12.53 -3.59
N PRO A 16 13.69 11.55 -3.08
CA PRO A 16 13.80 10.18 -3.54
C PRO A 16 13.33 10.10 -5.00
N SER A 17 14.06 9.33 -5.81
CA SER A 17 13.71 9.14 -7.22
C SER A 17 12.40 8.36 -7.33
N LEU A 18 11.49 8.79 -8.22
CA LEU A 18 10.24 8.06 -8.50
C LEU A 18 10.49 6.60 -8.91
N LYS A 19 11.63 6.32 -9.56
CA LYS A 19 12.05 4.96 -9.93
C LYS A 19 12.25 4.04 -8.72
N ILE A 20 12.53 4.60 -7.54
CA ILE A 20 12.67 3.86 -6.27
C ILE A 20 11.35 3.92 -5.49
N VAL A 21 10.71 5.10 -5.43
CA VAL A 21 9.48 5.30 -4.65
C VAL A 21 8.37 4.38 -5.15
N VAL A 22 8.13 4.33 -6.46
CA VAL A 22 7.04 3.54 -7.04
C VAL A 22 7.15 2.04 -6.67
N PRO A 23 8.27 1.33 -6.97
CA PRO A 23 8.34 -0.09 -6.64
C PRO A 23 8.31 -0.35 -5.13
N VAL A 24 8.89 0.53 -4.29
CA VAL A 24 8.83 0.35 -2.84
C VAL A 24 7.41 0.52 -2.30
N ILE A 25 6.68 1.55 -2.75
CA ILE A 25 5.30 1.77 -2.33
C ILE A 25 4.39 0.64 -2.82
N LEU A 26 4.56 0.16 -4.06
CA LEU A 26 3.83 -1.00 -4.57
C LEU A 26 4.17 -2.26 -3.78
N PHE A 27 5.44 -2.49 -3.46
CA PHE A 27 5.86 -3.61 -2.63
C PHE A 27 5.22 -3.54 -1.25
N CYS A 28 5.33 -2.40 -0.55
CA CYS A 28 4.71 -2.21 0.76
C CYS A 28 3.20 -2.38 0.73
N THR A 29 2.55 -1.97 -0.37
CA THR A 29 1.11 -2.10 -0.54
C THR A 29 0.68 -3.55 -0.74
N TYR A 30 1.33 -4.26 -1.67
CA TYR A 30 0.82 -5.55 -2.19
C TYR A 30 1.53 -6.79 -1.65
N TYR A 31 2.78 -6.68 -1.19
CA TYR A 31 3.53 -7.82 -0.64
C TYR A 31 2.81 -8.52 0.51
N PRO A 32 2.12 -7.82 1.44
CA PRO A 32 1.42 -8.49 2.53
C PRO A 32 0.32 -9.47 2.07
N TYR A 33 -0.17 -9.36 0.83
CA TYR A 33 -1.17 -10.27 0.25
C TYR A 33 -0.53 -11.47 -0.50
N SER A 34 0.80 -11.61 -0.46
CA SER A 34 1.51 -12.71 -1.11
C SER A 34 1.06 -14.10 -0.65
N TRP A 35 0.42 -14.21 0.52
CA TRP A 35 -0.24 -15.44 0.98
C TRP A 35 -1.27 -15.99 -0.01
N LEU A 36 -1.89 -15.15 -0.85
CA LEU A 36 -2.79 -15.58 -1.93
C LEU A 36 -2.07 -16.48 -2.95
N ILE A 37 -0.76 -16.35 -3.12
CA ILE A 37 0.05 -17.18 -4.01
C ILE A 37 0.81 -18.26 -3.22
N LEU A 38 1.27 -17.93 -2.02
CA LEU A 38 2.14 -18.80 -1.22
C LEU A 38 1.39 -19.82 -0.36
N SER A 39 0.07 -19.69 -0.17
CA SER A 39 -0.70 -20.67 0.62
C SER A 39 -0.71 -22.05 -0.05
N LYS A 40 -0.52 -23.10 0.78
CA LYS A 40 -0.42 -24.51 0.36
C LYS A 40 -1.78 -25.17 0.01
N GLY A 41 -2.81 -24.38 -0.29
CA GLY A 41 -4.14 -24.88 -0.68
C GLY A 41 -4.26 -25.18 -2.18
N THR A 42 -5.25 -25.98 -2.56
CA THR A 42 -5.60 -26.22 -3.96
C THR A 42 -5.97 -24.91 -4.67
N TRP A 43 -5.60 -24.78 -5.94
CA TRP A 43 -5.93 -23.63 -6.77
C TRP A 43 -7.42 -23.69 -7.16
N SER A 44 -8.29 -23.24 -6.26
CA SER A 44 -9.73 -23.20 -6.46
C SER A 44 -10.16 -21.96 -7.24
N SER A 45 -11.34 -22.01 -7.87
CA SER A 45 -11.97 -20.85 -8.51
C SER A 45 -12.15 -19.68 -7.54
N TYR A 46 -12.38 -19.97 -6.25
CA TYR A 46 -12.47 -18.97 -5.19
C TYR A 46 -11.14 -18.22 -5.00
N ARG A 47 -10.02 -18.94 -4.90
CA ARG A 47 -8.67 -18.34 -4.82
C ARG A 47 -8.35 -17.47 -6.03
N TRP A 48 -8.75 -17.91 -7.23
CA TRP A 48 -8.61 -17.11 -8.44
C TRP A 48 -9.41 -15.82 -8.42
N THR A 49 -10.61 -15.81 -7.84
CA THR A 49 -11.41 -14.58 -7.66
C THR A 49 -10.67 -13.57 -6.79
N TRP A 50 -10.09 -14.01 -5.68
CA TRP A 50 -9.30 -13.15 -4.79
C TRP A 50 -8.03 -12.60 -5.47
N ILE A 51 -7.34 -13.42 -6.27
CA ILE A 51 -6.18 -12.97 -7.04
C ILE A 51 -6.58 -11.92 -8.09
N LYS A 52 -7.72 -12.10 -8.76
CA LYS A 52 -8.26 -11.08 -9.70
C LYS A 52 -8.62 -9.78 -8.99
N MET A 53 -9.12 -9.86 -7.76
CA MET A 53 -9.45 -8.71 -6.92
C MET A 53 -8.21 -8.07 -6.26
N TRP A 54 -7.02 -8.64 -6.40
CA TRP A 54 -5.81 -8.19 -5.72
C TRP A 54 -5.53 -6.69 -5.84
N PRO A 55 -5.66 -6.03 -7.02
CA PRO A 55 -5.42 -4.59 -7.11
C PRO A 55 -6.46 -3.74 -6.36
N ALA A 56 -7.63 -4.29 -6.02
CA ALA A 56 -8.68 -3.65 -5.23
C ALA A 56 -8.59 -3.95 -3.72
N LEU A 57 -7.75 -4.91 -3.30
CA LEU A 57 -7.66 -5.33 -1.90
C LEU A 57 -7.24 -4.23 -0.91
N PRO A 58 -6.38 -3.25 -1.27
CA PRO A 58 -6.14 -2.11 -0.39
C PRO A 58 -7.43 -1.36 0.01
N GLY A 59 -8.46 -1.39 -0.83
CA GLY A 59 -9.79 -0.81 -0.58
C GLY A 59 -10.78 -1.73 0.15
N ILE A 60 -10.38 -2.91 0.64
CA ILE A 60 -11.31 -3.87 1.27
C ILE A 60 -11.85 -3.40 2.62
N LEU A 61 -11.02 -2.72 3.43
CA LEU A 61 -11.42 -2.12 4.71
C LEU A 61 -12.62 -1.16 4.55
N PRO A 62 -12.58 -0.19 3.60
CA PRO A 62 -13.73 0.64 3.29
C PRO A 62 -15.00 -0.15 2.96
N ARG A 63 -14.91 -1.23 2.17
CA ARG A 63 -16.07 -2.08 1.85
C ARG A 63 -16.62 -2.78 3.09
N ALA A 64 -15.73 -3.35 3.90
CA ALA A 64 -16.11 -4.08 5.11
C ALA A 64 -16.73 -3.18 6.19
N ALA A 65 -16.38 -1.90 6.22
CA ALA A 65 -16.83 -0.94 7.24
C ALA A 65 -18.01 -0.05 6.81
N TRP A 66 -18.05 0.44 5.56
CA TRP A 66 -19.03 1.46 5.13
C TRP A 66 -19.93 1.06 3.95
N PHE A 67 -19.56 0.07 3.14
CA PHE A 67 -20.25 -0.20 1.86
C PHE A 67 -20.93 -1.57 1.79
N ARG A 68 -21.40 -2.10 2.93
CA ARG A 68 -22.06 -3.42 2.98
C ARG A 68 -23.38 -3.46 2.20
N GLU A 69 -24.07 -2.33 2.09
CA GLU A 69 -25.39 -2.23 1.46
C GLU A 69 -25.33 -1.88 -0.04
N LEU A 70 -24.12 -1.65 -0.58
CA LEU A 70 -23.98 -1.31 -2.00
C LEU A 70 -24.04 -2.57 -2.88
N PRO A 71 -24.58 -2.45 -4.11
CA PRO A 71 -24.51 -3.52 -5.10
C PRO A 71 -23.06 -3.96 -5.35
N ASP A 72 -22.81 -5.26 -5.45
CA ASP A 72 -21.45 -5.82 -5.51
C ASP A 72 -20.56 -5.21 -6.60
N GLY A 73 -21.12 -4.96 -7.79
CA GLY A 73 -20.38 -4.34 -8.90
C GLY A 73 -19.96 -2.91 -8.59
N LEU A 74 -20.83 -2.12 -7.95
CA LEU A 74 -20.53 -0.75 -7.55
C LEU A 74 -19.52 -0.73 -6.40
N ALA A 75 -19.69 -1.60 -5.40
CA ALA A 75 -18.76 -1.73 -4.29
C ALA A 75 -17.35 -2.06 -4.77
N LEU A 76 -17.23 -2.97 -5.74
CA LEU A 76 -15.96 -3.38 -6.33
C LEU A 76 -15.32 -2.25 -7.17
N ALA A 77 -16.11 -1.49 -7.94
CA ALA A 77 -15.62 -0.31 -8.65
C ALA A 77 -15.09 0.77 -7.69
N ILE A 78 -15.80 1.02 -6.58
CA ILE A 78 -15.37 1.95 -5.53
C ILE A 78 -14.08 1.45 -4.86
N MET A 79 -13.94 0.15 -4.59
CA MET A 79 -12.70 -0.42 -4.03
C MET A 79 -11.50 -0.18 -4.95
N TYR A 80 -11.65 -0.36 -6.27
CA TYR A 80 -10.59 -0.05 -7.23
C TYR A 80 -10.24 1.43 -7.20
N LEU A 81 -11.24 2.31 -7.23
CA LEU A 81 -11.02 3.75 -7.20
C LEU A 81 -10.27 4.17 -5.93
N ILE A 82 -10.69 3.67 -4.76
CA ILE A 82 -10.02 3.94 -3.49
C ILE A 82 -8.59 3.42 -3.51
N SER A 83 -8.36 2.21 -4.01
CA SER A 83 -7.02 1.62 -4.07
C SER A 83 -6.07 2.43 -4.96
N ILE A 84 -6.55 2.87 -6.14
CA ILE A 84 -5.78 3.71 -7.05
C ILE A 84 -5.45 5.06 -6.40
N LEU A 85 -6.45 5.73 -5.83
CA LEU A 85 -6.26 7.03 -5.18
C LEU A 85 -5.31 6.93 -3.98
N PHE A 86 -5.45 5.86 -3.19
CA PHE A 86 -4.58 5.60 -2.04
C PHE A 86 -3.13 5.39 -2.47
N VAL A 87 -2.87 4.51 -3.44
CA VAL A 87 -1.51 4.26 -3.95
C VAL A 87 -0.92 5.54 -4.56
N ALA A 88 -1.69 6.28 -5.35
CA ALA A 88 -1.24 7.54 -5.95
C ALA A 88 -0.88 8.59 -4.88
N LEU A 89 -1.71 8.71 -3.84
CA LEU A 89 -1.47 9.60 -2.70
C LEU A 89 -0.21 9.19 -1.93
N MET A 90 -0.02 7.89 -1.67
CA MET A 90 1.17 7.40 -0.97
C MET A 90 2.45 7.64 -1.78
N ILE A 91 2.44 7.41 -3.10
CA ILE A 91 3.57 7.73 -3.99
C ILE A 91 3.86 9.24 -3.95
N TYR A 92 2.83 10.07 -4.02
CA TYR A 92 2.96 11.52 -3.97
C TYR A 92 3.57 11.99 -2.64
N LEU A 93 3.07 11.50 -1.50
CA LEU A 93 3.57 11.84 -0.17
C LEU A 93 5.02 11.37 0.02
N ALA A 94 5.33 10.14 -0.38
CA ALA A 94 6.67 9.57 -0.30
C ALA A 94 7.68 10.32 -1.19
N SER A 95 7.24 10.92 -2.29
CA SER A 95 8.09 11.69 -3.21
C SER A 95 8.43 13.11 -2.72
N ARG A 96 7.72 13.63 -1.70
CA ARG A 96 7.92 15.01 -1.22
C ARG A 96 9.25 15.22 -0.49
N ARG A 97 9.62 14.31 0.42
CA ARG A 97 10.82 14.42 1.27
C ARG A 97 11.41 13.05 1.59
N ASN A 98 12.72 12.97 1.74
CA ASN A 98 13.42 11.68 1.96
C ASN A 98 13.03 10.99 3.27
N TRP A 99 12.79 11.75 4.36
CA TRP A 99 12.30 11.16 5.61
C TRP A 99 10.82 10.74 5.52
N MET A 100 10.01 11.46 4.73
CA MET A 100 8.62 11.05 4.48
C MET A 100 8.56 9.73 3.72
N PHE A 101 9.48 9.47 2.79
CA PHE A 101 9.56 8.17 2.12
C PHE A 101 9.72 7.02 3.12
N LEU A 102 10.63 7.13 4.09
CA LEU A 102 10.81 6.12 5.13
C LEU A 102 9.55 5.94 5.97
N VAL A 103 9.01 7.05 6.50
CA VAL A 103 7.81 7.01 7.36
C VAL A 103 6.61 6.43 6.62
N VAL A 104 6.33 6.91 5.40
CA VAL A 104 5.21 6.43 4.57
C VAL A 104 5.38 4.95 4.24
N SER A 105 6.58 4.50 3.87
CA SER A 105 6.79 3.08 3.52
C SER A 105 6.56 2.15 4.71
N VAL A 106 7.05 2.50 5.89
CA VAL A 106 6.85 1.71 7.13
C VAL A 106 5.38 1.70 7.52
N LEU A 107 4.73 2.86 7.58
CA LEU A 107 3.31 2.95 7.93
C LEU A 107 2.43 2.21 6.94
N LEU A 108 2.68 2.39 5.64
CA LEU A 108 1.96 1.72 4.58
C LEU A 108 2.10 0.20 4.66
N PHE A 109 3.31 -0.30 4.92
CA PHE A 109 3.53 -1.73 5.09
C PHE A 109 2.72 -2.29 6.28
N VAL A 110 2.75 -1.60 7.43
CA VAL A 110 1.99 -2.02 8.62
C VAL A 110 0.49 -1.99 8.35
N ILE A 111 -0.03 -0.92 7.76
CA ILE A 111 -1.46 -0.79 7.42
C ILE A 111 -1.87 -1.88 6.42
N SER A 112 -1.08 -2.11 5.38
CA SER A 112 -1.34 -3.17 4.41
C SER A 112 -1.24 -4.57 5.01
N ALA A 113 -0.35 -4.80 5.98
CA ALA A 113 -0.26 -6.06 6.70
C ALA A 113 -1.52 -6.32 7.55
N VAL A 114 -1.99 -5.33 8.30
CA VAL A 114 -3.25 -5.42 9.06
C VAL A 114 -4.43 -5.64 8.11
N ASN A 115 -4.52 -4.90 7.01
CA ASN A 115 -5.58 -5.07 6.02
C ASN A 115 -5.54 -6.45 5.34
N SER A 116 -4.33 -6.97 5.11
CA SER A 116 -4.12 -8.32 4.57
C SER A 116 -4.56 -9.41 5.54
N LEU A 117 -4.34 -9.25 6.85
CA LEU A 117 -4.85 -10.18 7.87
C LEU A 117 -6.39 -10.19 7.91
N ILE A 118 -7.01 -9.02 7.80
CA ILE A 118 -8.48 -8.91 7.70
C ILE A 118 -8.98 -9.61 6.43
N ALA A 119 -8.33 -9.36 5.29
CA ALA A 119 -8.63 -10.03 4.03
C ALA A 119 -8.47 -11.56 4.13
N TYR A 120 -7.44 -12.03 4.81
CA TYR A 120 -7.24 -13.46 5.08
C TYR A 120 -8.38 -14.04 5.91
N GLY A 121 -8.82 -13.33 6.96
CA GLY A 121 -9.99 -13.72 7.75
C GLY A 121 -11.25 -13.88 6.90
N PHE A 122 -11.52 -12.93 5.98
CA PHE A 122 -12.63 -13.03 5.03
C PHE A 122 -12.46 -14.14 3.98
N TYR A 123 -11.23 -14.51 3.65
CA TYR A 123 -10.94 -15.61 2.74
C TYR A 123 -11.13 -16.98 3.40
N SER A 124 -10.83 -17.09 4.68
CA SER A 124 -10.91 -18.35 5.44
C SER A 124 -12.26 -18.62 6.12
N ALA A 125 -13.11 -17.59 6.22
CA ALA A 125 -14.46 -17.67 6.77
C ALA A 125 -15.44 -18.26 5.75
#